data_AF-A0A085NAX7-F1
#
_entry.id   AF-A0A085NAX7-F1
#
_cell.length_a   1.000
_cell.length_b   1.000
_cell.length_c   1.000
_cell.angle_alpha   90.00
_cell.angle_beta   90.00
_cell.angle_gamma   90.00
#
_symmetry.space_group_name_H-M   'P 1'
#
loop_
_entity.id
_entity.type
_entity.pdbx_description
1 polymer ?
#
loop_
_entity_poly.entity_id
_entity_poly.type
_entity_poly.pdbx_seq_one_letter_code
_entity_poly.pdbx_strand_id
1 'polypeptide(L)'
;MKPSHLYTQLEILYPDDVDRPIVREMFLKRLPLPLMILCREWLKTHALAETAYLADAHFPLQTDFVMTSIAAPSGVDDSHACHCSEHAVAATRLSRSLH
;
A
#
# COMPACT_ATOMS: atom_id res chain seq x y z
N MET A 1 -3.95 -3.69 6.49
CA MET A 1 -4.06 -3.75 7.96
C MET A 1 -3.31 -2.58 8.54
N LYS A 2 -3.88 -1.86 9.51
CA LYS A 2 -3.28 -0.68 10.14
C LYS A 2 -2.00 -1.02 10.94
N PRO A 3 -0.94 -0.19 10.88
CA PRO A 3 0.24 -0.31 11.73
C PRO A 3 -0.08 -0.39 13.23
N SER A 4 -0.99 0.43 13.75
CA SER A 4 -1.42 0.38 15.17
C SER A 4 -1.97 -1.00 15.58
N HIS A 5 -2.82 -1.59 14.75
CA HIS A 5 -3.37 -2.93 14.99
C HIS A 5 -2.27 -4.02 14.94
N LEU A 6 -1.20 -3.81 14.17
CA LEU A 6 -0.07 -4.72 14.10
C LEU A 6 0.82 -4.61 15.34
N TYR A 7 0.98 -3.41 15.90
CA TYR A 7 1.62 -3.21 17.19
C TYR A 7 0.87 -3.99 18.29
N THR A 8 -0.44 -3.81 18.44
CA THR A 8 -1.23 -4.50 19.47
C THR A 8 -1.16 -6.03 19.34
N GLN A 9 -1.11 -6.58 18.12
CA GLN A 9 -0.88 -8.02 17.92
C GLN A 9 0.51 -8.49 18.37
N LEU A 10 1.55 -7.66 18.24
CA LEU A 10 2.90 -7.99 18.69
C LEU A 10 3.05 -7.79 20.21
N GLU A 11 2.41 -6.77 20.78
CA GLU A 11 2.32 -6.51 22.23
C GLU A 11 1.65 -7.69 22.98
N ILE A 12 0.55 -8.25 22.44
CA ILE A 12 -0.10 -9.45 23.00
C ILE A 12 0.79 -10.70 22.93
N LEU A 13 1.66 -10.82 21.92
CA LEU A 13 2.54 -11.97 21.72
C LEU A 13 3.89 -11.86 22.45
N TYR A 14 4.35 -10.64 22.73
CA TYR A 14 5.67 -10.32 23.25
C TYR A 14 5.61 -9.16 24.27
N PRO A 15 4.82 -9.25 25.36
CA PRO A 15 4.51 -8.09 26.22
C PRO A 15 5.75 -7.43 26.83
N ASP A 16 6.67 -8.22 27.37
CA ASP A 16 7.94 -7.73 27.95
C ASP A 16 9.01 -7.38 26.90
N ASP A 17 8.78 -7.79 25.64
CA ASP A 17 9.79 -7.88 24.59
C ASP A 17 9.46 -7.05 23.34
N VAL A 18 8.35 -6.28 23.36
CA VAL A 18 7.75 -5.62 22.18
C VAL A 18 8.71 -4.64 21.48
N ASP A 19 9.60 -3.99 22.23
CA ASP A 19 10.60 -3.07 21.70
C ASP A 19 11.97 -3.72 21.39
N ARG A 20 12.12 -5.05 21.54
CA ARG A 20 13.36 -5.73 21.14
C ARG A 20 13.57 -5.65 19.62
N PRO A 21 14.83 -5.60 19.14
CA PRO A 21 15.13 -5.49 17.70
C PRO A 21 14.45 -6.55 16.82
N ILE A 22 14.24 -7.77 17.33
CA ILE A 22 13.55 -8.83 16.60
C ILE A 22 12.06 -8.53 16.37
N VAL A 23 11.35 -8.01 17.37
CA VAL A 23 9.93 -7.64 17.26
C VAL A 23 9.77 -6.40 16.37
N ARG A 24 10.67 -5.41 16.52
CA ARG A 24 10.75 -4.25 15.62
C ARG A 24 10.96 -4.66 14.15
N GLU A 25 11.83 -5.63 13.86
CA GLU A 25 11.98 -6.18 12.51
C GLU A 25 10.77 -7.00 12.03
N MET A 26 10.08 -7.73 12.93
CA MET A 26 8.83 -8.45 12.59
C MET A 26 7.67 -7.50 12.27
N PHE A 27 7.61 -6.34 12.92
CA PHE A 27 6.70 -5.25 12.58
C PHE A 27 7.02 -4.70 11.18
N LEU A 28 8.27 -4.25 10.96
CA LEU A 28 8.71 -3.66 9.69
C LEU A 28 8.45 -4.59 8.48
N LYS A 29 8.77 -5.88 8.61
CA LYS A 29 8.59 -6.89 7.53
C LYS A 29 7.13 -7.17 7.15
N ARG A 30 6.15 -6.68 7.92
CA ARG A 30 4.71 -6.81 7.64
C ARG A 30 4.08 -5.51 7.11
N LEU A 31 4.85 -4.43 6.99
CA LEU A 31 4.38 -3.17 6.42
C LEU A 31 4.57 -3.10 4.90
N PRO A 32 3.71 -2.36 4.17
CA PRO A 32 4.00 -1.93 2.80
C PRO A 32 5.34 -1.18 2.72
N LEU A 33 6.07 -1.36 1.62
CA LEU A 33 7.45 -0.85 1.46
C LEU A 33 7.65 0.64 1.83
N PRO A 34 6.77 1.60 1.46
CA PRO A 34 6.95 3.00 1.85
C PRO A 34 6.88 3.21 3.37
N LEU A 35 5.98 2.51 4.06
CA LEU A 35 5.84 2.56 5.51
C LEU A 35 6.97 1.82 6.22
N MET A 36 7.45 0.69 5.67
CA MET A 36 8.64 0.02 6.19
C MET A 36 9.85 0.95 6.21
N ILE A 37 10.05 1.76 5.17
CA ILE A 37 11.16 2.73 5.10
C ILE A 37 10.96 3.85 6.13
N LEU A 38 9.76 4.45 6.18
CA LEU A 38 9.44 5.54 7.10
C LEU A 38 9.58 5.12 8.59
N CYS A 39 8.97 3.99 8.96
CA CYS A 39 9.05 3.44 10.31
C CYS A 39 10.48 3.03 10.71
N ARG A 40 11.30 2.56 9.76
CA ARG A 40 12.71 2.21 10.03
C ARG A 40 13.55 3.43 10.41
N GLU A 41 13.20 4.62 9.93
CA GLU A 41 13.85 5.86 10.37
C GLU A 41 13.35 6.28 11.75
N TRP A 42 12.03 6.30 11.97
CA TRP A 42 11.43 6.71 13.25
C TRP A 42 11.81 5.83 14.44
N LEU A 43 12.00 4.52 14.24
CA LEU A 43 12.43 3.59 15.30
C LEU A 43 13.83 3.85 15.85
N LYS A 44 14.61 4.77 15.27
CA LYS A 44 15.89 5.24 15.84
C LYS A 44 15.68 6.13 17.08
N THR A 45 14.53 6.79 17.19
CA THR A 45 14.24 7.79 18.23
C THR A 45 12.92 7.57 18.98
N HIS A 46 12.02 6.74 18.44
CA HIS A 46 10.69 6.47 19.00
C HIS A 46 10.55 5.01 19.48
N ALA A 47 9.57 4.77 20.35
CA ALA A 47 9.11 3.42 20.70
C ALA A 47 8.34 2.77 19.53
N LEU A 48 8.16 1.45 19.56
CA LEU A 48 7.39 0.75 18.53
C LEU A 48 5.91 1.16 18.52
N ALA A 49 5.34 1.43 19.70
CA ALA A 49 3.96 1.94 19.85
C ALA A 49 3.77 3.28 19.14
N GLU A 50 4.60 4.29 19.48
CA GLU A 50 4.57 5.63 18.89
C GLU A 50 4.73 5.58 17.37
N THR A 51 5.71 4.80 16.89
CA THR A 51 5.95 4.58 15.46
C THR A 51 4.70 4.05 14.76
N ALA A 52 3.99 3.09 15.39
CA ALA A 52 2.78 2.50 14.82
C ALA A 52 1.60 3.49 14.79
N TYR A 53 1.41 4.30 15.83
CA TYR A 53 0.36 5.33 15.84
C TYR A 53 0.64 6.48 14.86
N LEU A 54 1.90 6.89 14.68
CA LEU A 54 2.28 7.85 13.63
C LEU A 54 2.09 7.26 12.23
N ALA A 55 2.48 6.01 12.01
CA ALA A 55 2.35 5.34 10.71
C ALA A 55 0.90 5.11 10.26
N ASP A 56 -0.05 5.05 11.19
CA ASP A 56 -1.49 4.99 10.90
C ASP A 56 -1.99 6.19 10.06
N ALA A 57 -1.40 7.38 10.25
CA ALA A 57 -1.74 8.57 9.45
C ALA A 57 -1.20 8.52 8.02
N HIS A 58 -0.17 7.70 7.77
CA HIS A 58 0.42 7.45 6.46
C HIS A 58 -0.06 6.14 5.82
N PHE A 59 -0.84 5.32 6.55
CA PHE A 59 -1.45 4.12 6.00
C PHE A 59 -2.65 4.50 5.13
N PRO A 60 -2.58 4.37 3.79
CA PRO A 60 -3.73 4.65 2.95
C PRO A 60 -4.84 3.69 3.34
N LEU A 61 -5.98 4.23 3.77
CA LEU A 61 -7.17 3.44 4.01
C LEU A 61 -7.59 2.84 2.66
N GLN A 62 -7.30 1.55 2.46
CA GLN A 62 -8.07 0.71 1.55
C GLN A 62 -9.44 0.44 2.19
N THR A 63 -10.21 1.52 2.37
CA THR A 63 -11.66 1.45 2.34
C THR A 63 -12.05 0.95 0.95
N ASP A 64 -13.22 0.32 0.84
CA ASP A 64 -13.79 -0.09 -0.44
C ASP A 64 -12.95 -1.14 -1.20
N PHE A 65 -12.63 -2.24 -0.50
CA PHE A 65 -12.70 -3.56 -1.15
C PHE A 65 -14.17 -3.82 -1.55
N VAL A 66 -14.61 -3.16 -2.62
CA VAL A 66 -15.87 -3.49 -3.28
C VAL A 66 -15.70 -4.87 -3.88
N MET A 67 -16.18 -5.89 -3.16
CA MET A 67 -16.27 -7.25 -3.67
C MET A 67 -17.41 -7.30 -4.70
N THR A 68 -17.21 -6.66 -5.86
CA THR A 68 -18.09 -6.76 -7.01
C THR A 68 -18.09 -8.22 -7.44
N SER A 69 -19.10 -8.95 -6.98
CA SER A 69 -19.35 -10.31 -7.39
C SER A 69 -19.69 -10.27 -8.88
N ILE A 70 -18.73 -10.68 -9.72
CA ILE A 70 -18.91 -10.72 -11.17
C ILE A 70 -19.81 -11.92 -11.48
N ALA A 71 -21.12 -11.68 -11.36
CA ALA A 71 -22.10 -12.47 -12.09
C ALA A 71 -21.76 -12.42 -13.58
N ALA A 72 -21.89 -13.55 -14.27
CA ALA A 72 -21.46 -13.66 -15.67
C ALA A 72 -22.18 -12.62 -16.55
N PRO A 73 -21.47 -11.94 -17.48
CA PRO A 73 -22.05 -10.85 -18.25
C PRO A 73 -23.06 -11.36 -19.28
N SER A 74 -24.35 -11.09 -19.05
CA SER A 74 -25.28 -10.80 -20.14
C SER A 74 -25.07 -9.36 -20.60
N GLY A 75 -25.02 -9.13 -21.92
CA GLY A 75 -24.46 -7.89 -22.49
C GLY A 75 -25.40 -6.69 -22.60
N VAL A 76 -25.14 -5.89 -23.65
CA VAL A 76 -25.71 -4.59 -24.07
C VAL A 76 -25.19 -3.31 -23.39
N ASP A 77 -24.05 -2.85 -23.91
CA ASP A 77 -23.91 -1.62 -24.72
C ASP A 77 -23.89 -0.20 -24.10
N ASP A 78 -23.12 0.65 -24.81
CA ASP A 78 -22.94 2.10 -24.79
C ASP A 78 -22.32 2.86 -23.57
N SER A 79 -21.60 3.95 -23.92
CA SER A 79 -21.12 5.14 -23.20
C SER A 79 -21.20 5.22 -21.65
N HIS A 80 -20.20 5.73 -20.92
CA HIS A 80 -19.38 6.92 -21.22
C HIS A 80 -17.92 6.80 -20.76
N ALA A 81 -17.01 7.55 -21.40
CA ALA A 81 -15.61 7.64 -21.01
C ALA A 81 -15.38 8.53 -19.77
N CYS A 82 -14.42 8.15 -18.93
CA CYS A 82 -13.74 9.05 -18.00
C CYS A 82 -12.22 8.92 -18.21
N HIS A 83 -11.50 10.05 -18.24
CA HIS A 83 -10.09 10.09 -18.65
C HIS A 83 -9.14 9.66 -17.53
N CYS A 84 -8.28 8.67 -17.81
CA CYS A 84 -6.90 8.66 -17.31
C CYS A 84 -5.97 9.01 -18.47
N SER A 85 -5.19 10.10 -18.33
CA SER A 85 -4.25 10.56 -19.35
C SER A 85 -2.83 10.17 -18.95
N GLU A 86 -2.25 9.20 -19.65
CA GLU A 86 -0.85 8.82 -19.46
C GLU A 86 -0.04 9.07 -20.73
N HIS A 87 0.76 10.14 -20.70
CA HIS A 87 1.76 10.44 -21.73
C HIS A 87 2.92 9.45 -21.65
N ALA A 88 3.04 8.57 -22.64
CA ALA A 88 4.26 7.80 -22.92
C ALA A 88 4.80 8.16 -24.31
N VAL A 89 6.09 8.53 -24.40
CA VAL A 89 6.66 9.16 -25.61
C VAL A 89 7.89 8.40 -26.10
N ALA A 90 7.83 7.85 -27.31
CA ALA A 90 8.99 7.40 -28.09
C ALA A 90 8.67 7.37 -29.60
N ALA A 91 9.57 7.88 -30.44
CA ALA A 91 9.52 7.77 -31.90
C ALA A 91 10.31 6.51 -32.38
N THR A 92 10.42 6.09 -33.64
CA THR A 92 10.29 6.70 -35.00
C THR A 92 10.11 5.51 -36.01
N ARG A 93 9.92 5.58 -37.35
CA ARG A 93 10.13 6.59 -38.43
C ARG A 93 9.03 6.54 -39.51
N LEU A 94 9.04 7.59 -40.34
CA LEU A 94 8.64 7.72 -41.76
C LEU A 94 9.01 6.51 -42.66
N SER A 95 8.45 6.29 -43.87
CA SER A 95 7.27 6.85 -44.59
C SER A 95 7.06 6.18 -45.96
N ARG A 96 5.81 6.18 -46.47
CA ARG A 96 5.38 6.15 -47.90
C ARG A 96 5.80 4.92 -48.75
N SER A 97 5.19 4.63 -49.91
CA SER A 97 4.04 5.25 -50.62
C SER A 97 3.19 4.17 -51.31
N LEU A 98 1.92 4.49 -51.62
CA LEU A 98 1.14 3.82 -52.65
C LEU A 98 1.75 4.01 -54.04
N HIS A 99 1.63 2.98 -54.87
CA HIS A 99 1.04 3.08 -56.21
C HIS A 99 0.31 1.76 -56.54
#